data_AF-A0A7K6LAB3-F1
#
_entry.id   AF-A0A7K6LAB3-F1
#
_cell.length_a   1.000
_cell.length_b   1.000
_cell.length_c   1.000
_cell.angle_alpha   90.00
_cell.angle_beta   90.00
_cell.angle_gamma   90.00
#
_symmetry.space_group_name_H-M   'P 1'
#
loop_
_entity.id
_entity.type
_entity.pdbx_description
1 polymer ?
#
loop_
_entity_poly.entity_id
_entity_poly.type
_entity_poly.pdbx_seq_one_letter_code
_entity_poly.pdbx_strand_id
1 'polypeptide(L)' 'FESACSCPTLRHFPTFLDPSSMFHLCWEHKEQELMRFELHIHTTAWVASGFSPHGELPGSDVVTGGAFPNGRI' A
#
# COMPACT_ATOMS: atom_id res chain seq x y z
N PHE A 1 -26.94 6.72 1.38
CA PHE A 1 -26.18 5.79 2.24
C PHE A 1 -26.08 4.49 1.47
N GLU A 2 -25.00 4.02 0.88
CA GLU A 2 -23.59 4.40 0.74
C GLU A 2 -23.26 4.37 -0.76
N SER A 3 -22.49 5.35 -1.25
CA SER A 3 -21.84 5.22 -2.56
C SER A 3 -20.62 4.35 -2.32
N ALA A 4 -20.70 3.07 -2.68
CA ALA A 4 -19.50 2.28 -2.87
C ALA A 4 -18.68 2.99 -3.95
N CYS A 5 -17.63 3.68 -3.55
CA CYS A 5 -16.63 4.17 -4.51
C CYS A 5 -16.06 2.92 -5.15
N SER A 6 -16.57 2.56 -6.33
CA SER A 6 -15.97 1.56 -7.20
C SER A 6 -14.66 2.14 -7.72
N CYS A 7 -13.68 2.27 -6.82
CA CYS A 7 -12.31 2.48 -7.22
C CYS A 7 -11.91 1.18 -7.93
N PRO A 8 -11.62 1.19 -9.24
CA PRO A 8 -11.16 -0.02 -9.90
C PRO A 8 -9.93 -0.51 -9.15
N THR A 9 -9.99 -1.73 -8.62
CA THR A 9 -8.86 -2.37 -7.96
C THR A 9 -7.65 -2.23 -8.88
N LEU A 10 -6.59 -1.60 -8.38
CA LEU A 10 -5.36 -1.42 -9.16
C LEU A 10 -4.84 -2.80 -9.56
N ARG A 11 -4.78 -3.08 -10.87
CA ARG A 11 -4.38 -4.40 -11.40
C ARG A 11 -3.08 -4.38 -12.19
N HIS A 12 -2.40 -3.23 -12.25
CA HIS A 12 -1.13 -3.13 -12.93
C HIS A 12 0.00 -3.39 -11.94
N PHE A 13 1.00 -4.14 -12.38
CA PHE A 13 2.24 -4.51 -11.68
C PHE A 13 2.07 -4.93 -10.20
N PRO A 14 1.65 -6.18 -9.93
CA PRO A 14 1.61 -6.72 -8.57
C PRO A 14 3.00 -7.21 -8.12
N THR A 15 3.34 -7.00 -6.84
CA THR A 15 4.49 -7.65 -6.18
C THR A 15 4.22 -7.94 -4.71
N PHE A 16 4.84 -8.99 -4.18
CA PHE A 16 4.86 -9.24 -2.74
C PHE A 16 6.11 -8.63 -2.12
N LEU A 17 5.94 -7.92 -1.00
CA LEU A 17 7.03 -7.26 -0.28
C LEU A 17 7.63 -8.16 0.82
N ASP A 18 7.02 -9.31 1.07
CA ASP A 18 7.44 -10.26 2.08
C ASP A 18 7.30 -11.72 1.61
N PRO A 19 8.11 -12.65 2.14
CA PRO A 19 8.02 -14.07 1.78
C PRO A 19 6.71 -14.76 2.21
N SER A 20 5.99 -14.19 3.19
CA SER A 20 4.72 -14.73 3.69
C SER A 20 3.49 -14.25 2.92
N SER A 21 3.68 -13.43 1.88
CA SER A 21 2.59 -12.88 1.05
C SER A 21 1.55 -12.08 1.84
N MET A 22 1.98 -11.43 2.93
CA MET A 22 1.12 -10.64 3.81
C MET A 22 1.01 -9.17 3.38
N PHE A 23 1.97 -8.69 2.57
CA PHE A 23 2.09 -7.35 2.05
C PHE A 23 2.15 -7.43 0.53
N HIS A 24 1.03 -7.13 -0.11
CA HIS A 24 0.89 -7.17 -1.56
C HIS A 24 0.72 -5.75 -2.10
N LEU A 25 1.65 -5.31 -2.94
CA LEU A 25 1.68 -3.97 -3.52
C LEU A 25 1.27 -4.06 -4.99
N CYS A 26 0.26 -3.29 -5.36
CA CYS A 26 -0.08 -3.00 -6.76
C CYS A 26 0.28 -1.54 -7.06
N TRP A 27 0.72 -1.24 -8.28
CA TRP A 27 0.93 0.15 -8.71
C TRP A 27 0.59 0.42 -10.17
N GLU A 28 0.16 1.63 -10.46
CA GLU A 28 -0.05 2.08 -11.83
C GLU A 28 0.51 3.48 -12.02
N HIS A 29 0.87 3.76 -13.27
CA HIS A 29 1.28 5.08 -13.71
C HIS A 29 0.10 5.76 -14.38
N LYS A 30 -0.32 6.91 -13.85
CA LYS A 30 -1.35 7.78 -14.45
C LYS A 30 -0.67 9.00 -15.06
N GLU A 31 -0.99 9.26 -16.33
CA GLU A 31 -0.71 10.54 -17.01
C GLU A 31 0.68 11.12 -16.72
N GLN A 32 1.71 10.28 -16.94
CA GLN A 32 3.14 10.58 -16.97
C GLN A 32 3.80 11.12 -15.67
N GLU A 33 3.06 11.75 -14.76
CA GLU A 33 3.61 12.43 -13.58
C GLU A 33 3.09 11.87 -12.25
N LEU A 34 2.07 11.01 -12.26
CA LEU A 34 1.48 10.48 -11.03
C LEU A 34 1.59 8.96 -10.97
N MET A 35 2.15 8.44 -9.88
CA MET A 35 2.05 7.03 -9.54
C MET A 35 1.01 6.83 -8.45
N ARG A 36 0.16 5.83 -8.63
CA ARG A 36 -0.77 5.37 -7.61
C ARG A 36 -0.30 4.01 -7.09
N PHE A 37 -0.26 3.89 -5.77
CA PHE A 37 0.10 2.67 -5.06
C PHE A 37 -1.10 2.20 -4.25
N GLU A 38 -1.31 0.88 -4.22
CA GLU A 38 -2.31 0.24 -3.38
C GLU A 38 -1.63 -0.90 -2.62
N LEU A 39 -1.56 -0.76 -1.30
CA LEU A 39 -0.95 -1.76 -0.42
C LEU A 39 -2.07 -2.57 0.26
N HIS A 40 -2.16 -3.85 -0.09
CA HIS A 40 -3.03 -4.81 0.55
C HIS A 40 -2.26 -5.50 1.68
N ILE A 41 -2.78 -5.38 2.90
CA ILE A 41 -2.16 -5.96 4.10
C ILE A 41 -3.09 -6.96 4.74
N HIS A 42 -2.52 -8.09 5.19
CA HIS A 42 -3.26 -9.11 5.93
C HIS A 42 -2.79 -9.20 7.38
N THR A 43 -2.61 -8.06 8.06
CA THR A 43 -2.12 -8.02 9.44
C THR A 43 -3.04 -7.21 10.35
N THR A 44 -2.94 -7.44 11.65
CA THR A 44 -3.56 -6.61 12.70
C THR A 44 -2.46 -5.82 13.41
N ALA A 45 -2.07 -4.68 12.83
CA ALA A 45 -0.98 -3.86 13.33
C ALA A 45 -0.96 -2.47 12.67
N TRP A 46 -0.10 -1.60 13.18
CA TRP A 46 0.43 -0.48 12.41
C TRP A 46 1.45 -0.99 11.39
N VAL A 47 1.40 -0.43 10.19
CA VAL A 47 2.29 -0.70 9.07
C VAL A 47 2.88 0.61 8.58
N ALA A 48 4.18 0.59 8.27
CA ALA A 48 4.87 1.66 7.55
C ALA A 48 5.35 1.11 6.20
N SER A 49 5.19 1.90 5.15
CA SER A 49 5.71 1.59 3.82
C SER A 49 6.19 2.87 3.15
N GLY A 50 7.18 2.78 2.28
CA GLY A 50 7.83 3.96 1.72
C GLY A 50 8.86 3.65 0.66
N PHE A 51 9.49 4.71 0.17
CA PHE A 51 10.55 4.66 -0.82
C PHE A 51 11.85 5.20 -0.26
N SER A 52 12.94 4.57 -0.65
CA SER A 52 14.29 5.03 -0.33
C SER A 52 15.27 4.61 -1.43
N PRO A 53 16.45 5.26 -1.51
CA PRO A 53 17.42 4.96 -2.55
C PRO A 53 17.93 3.51 -2.52
N HIS A 54 18.09 2.90 -1.33
CA HIS A 54 18.63 1.54 -1.20
C HIS A 54 17.81 0.59 -0.31
N GLY A 55 16.59 0.97 0.08
CA GLY A 55 15.66 0.11 0.85
C GLY A 55 15.78 0.22 2.38
N GLU A 56 16.71 1.03 2.88
CA GLU A 56 16.82 1.37 4.30
C GLU A 56 15.69 2.32 4.76
N LEU A 57 15.55 2.47 6.08
CA LEU A 57 14.58 3.36 6.73
C LEU A 57 15.09 4.81 6.93
N PRO A 58 16.37 5.07 7.25
CA PRO A 58 16.86 6.44 7.39
C PRO A 58 16.81 7.19 6.06
N GLY A 59 16.19 8.38 6.05
CA GLY A 59 16.07 9.23 4.86
C GLY A 59 14.95 8.84 3.91
N SER A 60 14.08 7.91 4.30
CA SER A 60 12.98 7.41 3.47
C SER A 60 11.74 8.27 3.59
N ASP A 61 11.01 8.38 2.48
CA ASP A 61 9.66 8.94 2.47
C ASP A 61 8.67 7.82 2.83
N VAL A 62 8.00 7.96 3.97
CA VAL A 62 7.15 6.91 4.54
C VAL A 62 5.72 7.36 4.75
N VAL A 63 4.79 6.45 4.45
CA VAL A 63 3.39 6.52 4.87
C VAL A 63 3.14 5.46 5.93
N THR A 64 2.32 5.79 6.92
CA THR A 64 1.95 4.89 8.01
C THR A 64 0.43 4.73 8.07
N GLY A 65 -0.03 3.53 8.40
CA GLY A 65 -1.45 3.22 8.52
C GLY A 65 -1.68 2.00 9.39
N GLY A 66 -2.85 1.92 10.03
CA GLY A 66 -3.23 0.82 10.91
C GLY A 66 -4.37 0.00 10.33
N ALA A 67 -4.32 -1.31 10.52
CA ALA A 67 -5.47 -2.20 10.35
C ALA A 67 -5.75 -2.91 11.66
N PHE A 68 -6.89 -2.62 12.27
CA PHE A 68 -7.33 -3.25 13.51
C PHE A 68 -8.66 -4.01 13.30
N PRO A 69 -8.97 -5.05 14.10
CA PRO A 69 -10.05 -6.00 13.81
C PRO A 69 -11.46 -5.40 13.73
N ASN A 70 -11.60 -4.17 14.19
CA ASN A 70 -12.85 -3.40 14.24
C ASN A 70 -12.89 -2.24 13.24
N GLY A 71 -11.94 -2.18 12.30
CA GLY A 71 -11.85 -1.10 11.31
C GLY A 71 -11.55 0.28 11.91
N ARG A 72 -11.12 0.33 13.19
CA ARG A 72 -10.65 1.56 13.82
C ARG A 72 -9.18 1.78 13.43
N ILE A 73 -8.80 3.05 13.31
CA ILE A 73 -7.42 3.53 13.15
C ILE A 73 -7.18 4.55 14.26
#